data_AF-A0A945D6Y7-F1
#
_entry.id   AF-A0A945D6Y7-F1
#
_cell.length_a   1.000
_cell.length_b   1.000
_cell.length_c   1.000
_cell.angle_alpha   90.00
_cell.angle_beta   90.00
_cell.angle_gamma   90.00
#
_symmetry.space_group_name_H-M   'P 1'
#
loop_
_entity.id
_entity.type
_entity.pdbx_description
1 polymer ?
#
loop_
_entity_poly.entity_id
_entity_poly.type
_entity_poly.pdbx_seq_one_letter_code
_entity_poly.pdbx_strand_id
1 'polypeptide(L)'
;MIDLNTLEGRRVLKTACTLFGGMKAVSDGLGLHHGNVSKWLRGEKTLSEANVGRLLEYLGVPKGEPDKTKVHEWRLKGVMKNLEEAFCLYFPNGAEMAAAPWSLPGMKSIAKVFNLSQTEIAAITDGGVRAVIRMPAGLQVQKTTVGKVARWRGGKPSINTLNLEQGDAAWEQGPLSISEFDSVWGDLPDEKPTLADVDAAIQKQGLSFEEAIRRIRGE
;
A
#
# COMPACT_ATOMS: atom_id res chain seq x y z
N MET A 1 12.40 15.18 3.58
CA MET A 1 13.68 14.75 3.01
C MET A 1 14.45 13.97 4.06
N ILE A 2 14.84 12.72 3.78
CA ILE A 2 15.68 11.95 4.70
C ILE A 2 17.14 12.36 4.52
N ASP A 3 17.84 12.68 5.62
CA ASP A 3 19.29 12.90 5.58
C ASP A 3 20.05 11.58 5.70
N LEU A 4 20.57 11.12 4.55
CA LEU A 4 21.33 9.88 4.40
C LEU A 4 22.74 9.91 5.02
N ASN A 5 23.21 11.10 5.40
CA ASN A 5 24.48 11.26 6.10
C ASN A 5 24.35 10.97 7.60
N THR A 6 23.12 10.90 8.10
CA THR A 6 22.85 10.54 9.49
C THR A 6 22.62 9.05 9.67
N LEU A 7 22.98 8.53 10.85
CA LEU A 7 22.61 7.15 11.23
C LEU A 7 21.10 6.96 11.26
N GLU A 8 20.35 8.00 11.60
CA GLU A 8 18.89 7.96 11.67
C GLU A 8 18.26 7.76 10.29
N GLY A 9 18.68 8.53 9.28
CA GLY A 9 18.18 8.35 7.92
C GLY A 9 18.49 6.96 7.36
N ARG A 10 19.68 6.42 7.66
CA ARG A 10 20.04 5.05 7.28
C ARG A 10 19.27 3.98 8.06
N ARG A 11 18.91 4.25 9.32
CA ARG A 11 18.04 3.39 10.11
C ARG A 11 16.63 3.29 9.50
N VAL A 12 16.06 4.42 9.07
CA VAL A 12 14.76 4.45 8.37
C VAL A 12 14.82 3.63 7.08
N LEU A 13 15.86 3.81 6.25
CA LEU A 13 16.05 3.03 5.02
C LEU A 13 16.17 1.53 5.32
N LYS A 14 16.89 1.16 6.38
CA LYS A 14 16.99 -0.23 6.81
C LYS A 14 15.63 -0.81 7.15
N THR A 15 14.77 -0.07 7.84
CA THR A 15 13.39 -0.46 8.11
C THR A 15 12.61 -0.60 6.80
N ALA A 16 12.77 0.33 5.85
CA ALA A 16 12.10 0.33 4.55
C ALA A 16 12.44 -0.89 3.68
N CYS A 17 13.64 -1.47 3.80
CA CYS A 17 13.98 -2.73 3.12
C CYS A 17 13.00 -3.87 3.44
N THR A 18 12.32 -3.82 4.60
CA THR A 18 11.30 -4.80 4.98
C THR A 18 10.10 -4.81 4.04
N LEU A 19 9.75 -3.65 3.46
CA LEU A 19 8.68 -3.53 2.47
C LEU A 19 8.96 -4.33 1.19
N PHE A 20 10.23 -4.62 0.92
CA PHE A 20 10.72 -5.34 -0.25
C PHE A 20 11.10 -6.80 0.06
N GLY A 21 10.59 -7.37 1.16
CA GLY A 21 10.91 -8.72 1.60
C GLY A 21 12.21 -8.83 2.40
N GLY A 22 12.74 -7.70 2.88
CA GLY A 22 13.91 -7.61 3.76
C GLY A 22 15.21 -7.30 3.02
N MET A 23 16.25 -7.01 3.81
CA MET A 23 17.55 -6.57 3.30
C MET A 23 18.22 -7.57 2.35
N LYS A 24 18.04 -8.88 2.61
CA LYS A 24 18.54 -9.91 1.70
C LYS A 24 17.90 -9.81 0.32
N ALA A 25 16.58 -9.70 0.25
CA ALA A 25 15.86 -9.59 -1.01
C ALA A 25 16.26 -8.32 -1.79
N VAL A 26 16.41 -7.18 -1.10
CA VAL A 26 16.93 -5.93 -1.70
C VAL A 26 18.34 -6.11 -2.24
N SER A 27 19.23 -6.74 -1.47
CA SER A 27 20.63 -6.94 -1.88
C SER A 27 20.73 -7.87 -3.08
N ASP A 28 19.97 -8.98 -3.07
CA ASP A 28 19.91 -9.95 -4.16
C ASP A 28 19.36 -9.28 -5.44
N GLY A 29 18.29 -8.47 -5.33
CA GLY A 29 17.71 -7.72 -6.45
C GLY A 29 18.65 -6.69 -7.08
N LEU A 30 19.61 -6.18 -6.32
CA LEU A 30 20.62 -5.23 -6.79
C LEU A 30 21.93 -5.89 -7.27
N GLY A 31 22.08 -7.21 -7.03
CA GLY A 31 23.34 -7.92 -7.25
C GLY A 31 24.46 -7.46 -6.31
N LEU A 32 24.12 -7.08 -5.07
CA LEU A 32 25.07 -6.59 -4.07
C LEU A 32 25.25 -7.59 -2.93
N HIS A 33 26.43 -7.60 -2.32
CA HIS A 33 26.67 -8.42 -1.14
C HIS A 33 25.89 -7.86 0.07
N HIS A 34 24.96 -8.66 0.61
CA HIS A 34 24.13 -8.29 1.76
C HIS A 34 24.92 -7.70 2.93
N GLY A 35 26.09 -8.25 3.25
CA GLY A 35 26.93 -7.75 4.33
C GLY A 35 27.39 -6.31 4.12
N ASN A 36 27.66 -5.90 2.88
CA ASN A 36 28.11 -4.54 2.56
C ASN A 36 26.96 -3.54 2.65
N VAL A 37 25.76 -3.92 2.21
CA VAL A 37 24.55 -3.11 2.36
C VAL A 37 24.21 -2.91 3.85
N SER A 38 24.25 -4.00 4.63
CA SER A 38 23.98 -3.97 6.08
C SER A 38 24.95 -3.07 6.83
N LYS A 39 26.25 -3.21 6.58
CA LYS A 39 27.30 -2.36 7.17
C LYS A 39 27.10 -0.89 6.81
N TRP A 40 26.79 -0.61 5.54
CA TRP A 40 26.58 0.76 5.08
C TRP A 40 25.38 1.42 5.78
N LEU A 41 24.26 0.70 5.92
CA LEU A 41 23.08 1.16 6.66
C LEU A 41 23.36 1.42 8.15
N ARG A 42 24.48 0.92 8.70
CA ARG A 42 24.95 1.22 10.07
C ARG A 42 25.98 2.35 10.15
N GLY A 43 26.24 3.05 9.05
CA GLY A 43 27.19 4.16 9.00
C GLY A 43 28.56 3.83 8.40
N GLU A 44 28.84 2.57 8.11
CA GLU A 44 30.15 2.16 7.55
C GLU A 44 30.27 2.57 6.07
N LYS A 45 31.49 2.83 5.58
CA LYS A 45 31.74 3.20 4.17
C LYS A 45 32.01 1.98 3.30
N THR A 46 31.03 1.07 3.20
CA THR A 46 31.17 -0.22 2.48
C THR A 46 30.52 -0.26 1.10
N LEU A 47 29.74 0.76 0.73
CA LEU A 47 29.18 0.94 -0.60
C LEU A 47 29.78 2.17 -1.27
N SER A 48 30.00 2.10 -2.58
CA SER A 48 30.31 3.27 -3.41
C SER A 48 29.07 4.12 -3.64
N GLU A 49 29.25 5.41 -3.96
CA GLU A 49 28.14 6.32 -4.25
C GLU A 49 27.22 5.82 -5.37
N ALA A 50 27.78 5.20 -6.42
CA ALA A 50 26.98 4.60 -7.49
C ALA A 50 26.06 3.47 -6.98
N ASN A 51 26.55 2.63 -6.06
CA ASN A 51 25.73 1.57 -5.46
C ASN A 51 24.72 2.11 -4.44
N VAL A 52 25.05 3.22 -3.76
CA VAL A 52 24.08 3.93 -2.93
C VAL A 52 22.94 4.49 -3.79
N GLY A 53 23.25 5.15 -4.91
CA GLY A 53 22.25 5.64 -5.87
C GLY A 53 21.32 4.52 -6.36
N ARG A 54 21.89 3.38 -6.80
CA ARG A 54 21.11 2.19 -7.20
C ARG A 54 20.21 1.66 -6.08
N LEU A 55 20.72 1.62 -4.85
CA LEU A 55 19.93 1.20 -3.68
C LEU A 55 18.75 2.15 -3.45
N LEU A 56 18.97 3.45 -3.50
CA LEU A 56 17.92 4.45 -3.32
C LEU A 56 16.88 4.39 -4.45
N GLU A 57 17.30 4.26 -5.70
CA GLU A 57 16.40 4.07 -6.86
C GLU A 57 15.54 2.82 -6.71
N TYR A 58 16.14 1.70 -6.29
CA TYR A 58 15.44 0.44 -6.04
C TYR A 58 14.38 0.59 -4.94
N LEU A 59 14.73 1.28 -3.85
CA LEU A 59 13.79 1.63 -2.79
C LEU A 59 12.80 2.74 -3.19
N GLY A 60 12.91 3.30 -4.40
CA GLY A 60 12.02 4.37 -4.87
C GLY A 60 12.23 5.69 -4.16
N VAL A 61 13.42 5.96 -3.65
CA VAL A 61 13.80 7.21 -2.97
C VAL A 61 15.09 7.82 -3.53
N PRO A 62 15.24 7.99 -4.87
CA PRO A 62 16.52 8.26 -5.54
C PRO A 62 17.26 9.51 -5.03
N LYS A 63 16.52 10.49 -4.51
CA LYS A 63 17.08 11.74 -3.95
C LYS A 63 16.73 11.93 -2.47
N GLY A 64 16.50 10.83 -1.74
CA GLY A 64 16.01 10.88 -0.35
C GLY A 64 14.55 11.30 -0.22
N GLU A 65 13.82 11.28 -1.33
CA GLU A 65 12.39 11.59 -1.43
C GLU A 65 11.66 10.52 -2.23
N PRO A 66 10.42 10.16 -1.85
CA PRO A 66 9.62 9.18 -2.57
C PRO A 66 9.41 9.56 -4.02
N ASP A 67 9.65 8.62 -4.92
CA ASP A 67 9.39 8.77 -6.34
C ASP A 67 7.88 8.80 -6.60
N LYS A 68 7.39 9.94 -7.09
CA LYS A 68 5.96 10.15 -7.41
C LYS A 68 5.60 9.69 -8.83
N THR A 69 6.58 9.26 -9.62
CA THR A 69 6.39 8.91 -11.04
C THR A 69 6.09 7.42 -11.26
N LYS A 70 6.03 6.63 -10.18
CA LYS A 70 5.72 5.21 -10.22
C LYS A 70 4.82 4.77 -9.08
N VAL A 71 4.31 3.56 -9.18
CA VAL A 71 3.69 2.85 -8.05
C VAL A 71 4.78 2.11 -7.29
N HIS A 72 4.84 2.32 -5.97
CA HIS A 72 5.74 1.59 -5.07
C HIS A 72 5.16 0.21 -4.79
N GLU A 73 5.87 -0.82 -5.21
CA GLU A 73 5.38 -2.20 -5.13
C GLU A 73 6.05 -2.95 -4.00
N TRP A 74 5.29 -3.21 -2.94
CA TRP A 74 5.76 -3.82 -1.72
C TRP A 74 5.24 -5.25 -1.58
N ARG A 75 6.13 -6.15 -1.15
CA ARG A 75 5.84 -7.57 -0.96
C ARG A 75 6.25 -7.97 0.45
N LEU A 76 5.30 -7.94 1.37
CA LEU A 76 5.56 -8.28 2.77
C LEU A 76 5.52 -9.79 2.96
N LYS A 77 6.55 -10.31 3.62
CA LYS A 77 6.64 -11.73 3.99
C LYS A 77 6.26 -11.87 5.46
N GLY A 78 5.07 -12.42 5.73
CA GLY A 78 4.61 -12.69 7.09
C GLY A 78 3.92 -11.53 7.80
N VAL A 79 3.57 -11.75 9.06
CA VAL A 79 2.89 -10.75 9.91
C VAL A 79 3.91 -9.73 10.38
N MET A 80 3.89 -8.54 9.77
CA MET A 80 4.78 -7.44 10.16
C MET A 80 4.03 -6.44 11.04
N LYS A 81 4.64 -6.08 12.17
CA LYS A 81 4.16 -5.03 13.08
C LYS A 81 5.14 -3.87 13.07
N ASN A 82 4.63 -2.67 13.33
CA ASN A 82 5.43 -1.47 13.57
C ASN A 82 6.34 -1.08 12.39
N LEU A 83 5.82 -1.14 11.17
CA LEU A 83 6.51 -0.60 9.99
C LEU A 83 6.23 0.89 9.80
N GLU A 84 5.60 1.55 10.79
CA GLU A 84 5.21 2.96 10.76
C GLU A 84 6.33 3.87 10.27
N GLU A 85 7.55 3.67 10.74
CA GLU A 85 8.72 4.44 10.31
C GLU A 85 9.04 4.26 8.82
N ALA A 86 8.95 3.04 8.29
CA ALA A 86 9.14 2.79 6.87
C ALA A 86 8.01 3.44 6.05
N PHE A 87 6.77 3.44 6.53
CA PHE A 87 5.68 4.14 5.87
C PHE A 87 5.83 5.66 5.94
N CYS A 88 6.31 6.23 7.05
CA CYS A 88 6.61 7.66 7.21
C CYS A 88 7.60 8.17 6.16
N LEU A 89 8.55 7.34 5.72
CA LEU A 89 9.46 7.70 4.64
C LEU A 89 8.71 8.03 3.34
N TYR A 90 7.68 7.25 3.00
CA TYR A 90 6.89 7.46 1.78
C TYR A 90 5.74 8.45 1.95
N PHE A 91 5.17 8.52 3.15
CA PHE A 91 3.97 9.30 3.45
C PHE A 91 4.15 10.14 4.74
N PRO A 92 5.06 11.14 4.74
CA PRO A 92 5.40 11.89 5.95
C PRO A 92 4.23 12.70 6.52
N ASN A 93 3.27 13.06 5.66
CA ASN A 93 2.07 13.81 6.05
C ASN A 93 0.84 12.89 6.26
N GLY A 94 1.08 11.59 6.25
CA GLY A 94 0.04 10.56 6.27
C GLY A 94 -0.56 10.26 4.89
N ALA A 95 -1.37 9.22 4.85
CA ALA A 95 -1.98 8.70 3.62
C ALA A 95 -3.33 8.03 3.90
N GLU A 96 -4.06 7.74 2.83
CA GLU A 96 -5.22 6.86 2.86
C GLU A 96 -4.86 5.48 2.35
N MET A 97 -5.51 4.45 2.90
CA MET A 97 -5.34 3.06 2.46
C MET A 97 -6.69 2.39 2.23
N ALA A 98 -6.74 1.51 1.22
CA ALA A 98 -7.89 0.68 0.90
C ALA A 98 -7.43 -0.75 0.62
N ALA A 99 -8.24 -1.73 1.01
CA ALA A 99 -7.98 -3.14 0.74
C ALA A 99 -8.73 -3.59 -0.52
N ALA A 100 -8.23 -4.62 -1.19
CA ALA A 100 -9.03 -5.34 -2.17
C ALA A 100 -10.27 -5.95 -1.50
N PRO A 101 -11.39 -6.14 -2.23
CA PRO A 101 -12.63 -6.66 -1.65
C PRO A 101 -12.44 -8.02 -0.96
N TRP A 102 -11.64 -8.92 -1.53
CA TRP A 102 -11.35 -10.24 -0.93
C TRP A 102 -10.41 -10.17 0.28
N SER A 103 -9.72 -9.04 0.48
CA SER A 103 -8.74 -8.86 1.55
C SER A 103 -9.31 -8.39 2.89
N LEU A 104 -10.64 -8.33 3.01
CA LEU A 104 -11.30 -7.83 4.21
C LEU A 104 -11.22 -8.79 5.42
N PRO A 105 -11.07 -8.27 6.65
CA PRO A 105 -11.17 -9.06 7.87
C PRO A 105 -12.57 -9.63 8.05
N GLY A 106 -12.68 -10.89 8.50
CA GLY A 106 -13.97 -11.49 8.83
C GLY A 106 -14.75 -12.10 7.67
N MET A 107 -14.30 -11.94 6.42
CA MET A 107 -14.73 -12.82 5.33
C MET A 107 -14.14 -14.22 5.51
N LYS A 108 -14.66 -14.94 6.50
CA LYS A 108 -14.53 -16.40 6.66
C LYS A 108 -15.41 -17.11 5.62
N SER A 109 -15.55 -16.58 4.41
CA SER A 109 -16.24 -17.34 3.38
C SER A 109 -15.41 -18.60 3.15
N ILE A 110 -16.08 -19.73 3.09
CA ILE A 110 -15.55 -21.04 2.68
C ILE A 110 -14.58 -20.91 1.48
N ALA A 111 -14.78 -19.92 0.60
CA ALA A 111 -13.86 -19.53 -0.47
C ALA A 111 -12.42 -19.21 -0.03
N LYS A 112 -12.14 -18.59 1.13
CA LYS A 112 -10.76 -18.36 1.61
C LYS A 112 -10.05 -19.64 2.02
N VAL A 113 -10.81 -20.64 2.49
CA VAL A 113 -10.29 -21.97 2.85
C VAL A 113 -9.98 -22.77 1.58
N PHE A 114 -10.76 -22.58 0.51
CA PHE A 114 -10.50 -23.21 -0.79
C PHE A 114 -9.48 -22.44 -1.66
N ASN A 115 -9.32 -21.14 -1.47
CA ASN A 115 -8.40 -20.27 -2.22
C ASN A 115 -7.17 -19.83 -1.40
N LEU A 116 -6.51 -20.78 -0.72
CA LEU A 116 -5.27 -20.57 0.04
C LEU A 116 -4.07 -20.07 -0.80
N SER A 117 -4.23 -19.87 -2.11
CA SER A 117 -3.22 -19.35 -3.04
C SER A 117 -3.35 -17.84 -3.33
N GLN A 118 -4.40 -17.17 -2.85
CA GLN A 118 -4.69 -15.79 -3.25
C GLN A 118 -3.78 -14.75 -2.62
N THR A 119 -3.29 -13.82 -3.44
CA THR A 119 -2.53 -12.67 -2.94
C THR A 119 -3.48 -11.69 -2.25
N GLU A 120 -3.13 -11.32 -1.03
CA GLU A 120 -3.84 -10.32 -0.25
C GLU A 120 -3.28 -8.94 -0.61
N ILE A 121 -4.17 -8.00 -0.96
CA ILE A 121 -3.80 -6.72 -1.58
C ILE A 121 -4.35 -5.55 -0.76
N ALA A 122 -3.50 -4.55 -0.52
CA ALA A 122 -3.90 -3.22 -0.10
C ALA A 122 -3.16 -2.17 -0.92
N ALA A 123 -3.79 -1.02 -1.14
CA ALA A 123 -3.15 0.14 -1.75
C ALA A 123 -3.14 1.31 -0.77
N ILE A 124 -2.16 2.19 -0.93
CA ILE A 124 -1.95 3.39 -0.10
C ILE A 124 -1.59 4.56 -1.01
N THR A 125 -2.17 5.74 -0.76
CA THR A 125 -1.77 6.97 -1.44
C THR A 125 -2.05 8.22 -0.60
N ASP A 126 -1.25 9.26 -0.79
CA ASP A 126 -1.49 10.63 -0.31
C ASP A 126 -1.93 11.59 -1.45
N GLY A 127 -2.26 11.03 -2.61
CA GLY A 127 -2.55 11.76 -3.87
C GLY A 127 -1.31 11.99 -4.74
N GLY A 128 -0.11 12.02 -4.15
CA GLY A 128 1.16 12.17 -4.88
C GLY A 128 1.89 10.84 -5.05
N VAL A 129 2.16 10.17 -3.94
CA VAL A 129 2.83 8.87 -3.87
C VAL A 129 1.77 7.77 -3.89
N ARG A 130 2.04 6.70 -4.64
CA ARG A 130 1.14 5.54 -4.77
C ARG A 130 1.89 4.28 -4.40
N ALA A 131 1.29 3.42 -3.60
CA ALA A 131 1.91 2.16 -3.21
C ALA A 131 0.91 1.02 -3.17
N VAL A 132 1.35 -0.17 -3.55
CA VAL A 132 0.61 -1.41 -3.43
C VAL A 132 1.37 -2.36 -2.52
N ILE A 133 0.68 -2.89 -1.51
CA ILE A 133 1.15 -3.91 -0.60
C ILE A 133 0.53 -5.24 -1.02
N ARG A 134 1.40 -6.21 -1.30
CA ARG A 134 1.04 -7.59 -1.58
C ARG A 134 1.51 -8.48 -0.44
N MET A 135 0.66 -9.36 0.02
CA MET A 135 0.96 -10.34 1.06
C MET A 135 0.50 -11.74 0.63
N PRO A 136 1.14 -12.79 1.19
CA PRO A 136 0.62 -14.15 1.10
C PRO A 136 -0.84 -14.28 1.56
N ALA A 137 -1.52 -15.29 1.04
CA ALA A 137 -2.89 -15.63 1.40
C ALA A 137 -3.09 -15.71 2.92
N GLY A 138 -4.22 -15.17 3.39
CA GLY A 138 -4.59 -15.19 4.81
C GLY A 138 -3.87 -14.16 5.68
N LEU A 139 -2.93 -13.39 5.13
CA LEU A 139 -2.33 -12.24 5.81
C LEU A 139 -3.03 -10.95 5.40
N GLN A 140 -3.19 -10.03 6.34
CA GLN A 140 -3.86 -8.75 6.10
C GLN A 140 -3.02 -7.61 6.64
N VAL A 141 -3.06 -6.46 5.94
CA VAL A 141 -2.46 -5.24 6.44
C VAL A 141 -3.29 -4.80 7.62
N GLN A 142 -2.67 -4.79 8.79
CA GLN A 142 -3.32 -4.33 10.01
C GLN A 142 -2.99 -2.86 10.25
N LYS A 143 -3.85 -2.16 10.99
CA LYS A 143 -3.56 -0.77 11.42
C LYS A 143 -2.25 -0.69 12.22
N THR A 144 -1.89 -1.74 12.94
CA THR A 144 -0.62 -1.89 13.67
C THR A 144 0.60 -2.08 12.76
N THR A 145 0.40 -2.51 11.52
CA THR A 145 1.47 -2.61 10.51
C THR A 145 1.87 -1.21 10.04
N VAL A 146 0.89 -0.37 9.69
CA VAL A 146 1.11 0.99 9.15
C VAL A 146 1.20 2.08 10.21
N GLY A 147 0.74 1.83 11.44
CA GLY A 147 0.74 2.81 12.52
C GLY A 147 -0.22 3.97 12.26
N LYS A 148 0.15 5.18 12.69
CA LYS A 148 -0.68 6.39 12.50
C LYS A 148 -0.57 6.97 11.09
N VAL A 149 0.42 6.54 10.30
CA VAL A 149 0.72 7.08 8.96
C VAL A 149 -0.45 6.94 7.99
N ALA A 150 -1.03 5.74 7.87
CA ALA A 150 -2.11 5.52 6.91
C ALA A 150 -3.44 5.29 7.61
N ARG A 151 -4.51 6.00 7.22
CA ARG A 151 -5.88 5.74 7.69
C ARG A 151 -6.65 4.93 6.65
N TRP A 152 -7.57 4.08 7.09
CA TRP A 152 -8.48 3.42 6.16
C TRP A 152 -9.35 4.47 5.48
N ARG A 153 -9.50 4.36 4.16
CA ARG A 153 -10.47 5.13 3.38
C ARG A 153 -11.87 4.85 3.95
N GLY A 154 -12.65 5.90 4.19
CA GLY A 154 -13.94 5.76 4.88
C GLY A 154 -13.86 5.30 6.35
N GLY A 155 -12.66 5.27 6.95
CA GLY A 155 -12.43 4.98 8.37
C GLY A 155 -12.38 3.51 8.76
N LYS A 156 -12.77 2.56 7.88
CA LYS A 156 -12.73 1.11 8.14
C LYS A 156 -12.26 0.35 6.89
N PRO A 157 -11.60 -0.82 7.05
CA PRO A 157 -11.13 -1.61 5.90
C PRO A 157 -12.23 -2.00 4.93
N SER A 158 -13.43 -2.31 5.45
CA SER A 158 -14.59 -2.79 4.68
C SER A 158 -15.39 -1.69 3.99
N ILE A 159 -14.97 -0.44 4.11
CA ILE A 159 -15.65 0.72 3.51
C ILE A 159 -14.72 1.28 2.43
N ASN A 160 -15.28 1.57 1.24
CA ASN A 160 -14.53 2.11 0.10
C ASN A 160 -13.30 1.27 -0.26
N THR A 161 -13.54 -0.03 -0.48
CA THR A 161 -12.53 -0.96 -1.01
C THR A 161 -12.09 -0.56 -2.41
N LEU A 162 -10.97 -1.14 -2.85
CA LEU A 162 -10.53 -1.01 -4.23
C LEU A 162 -11.59 -1.55 -5.19
N ASN A 163 -11.78 -0.87 -6.32
CA ASN A 163 -12.61 -1.35 -7.43
C ASN A 163 -11.80 -2.37 -8.24
N LEU A 164 -11.59 -3.53 -7.65
CA LEU A 164 -10.73 -4.58 -8.19
C LEU A 164 -11.48 -5.90 -8.24
N GLU A 165 -11.38 -6.59 -9.37
CA GLU A 165 -11.84 -7.96 -9.53
C GLU A 165 -10.71 -8.95 -9.27
N GLN A 166 -11.07 -10.14 -8.82
CA GLN A 166 -10.11 -11.18 -8.50
C GLN A 166 -9.43 -11.68 -9.79
N GLY A 167 -8.11 -11.96 -9.74
CA GLY A 167 -7.36 -12.46 -10.89
C GLY A 167 -6.78 -11.38 -11.81
N ASP A 168 -6.86 -10.11 -11.42
CA ASP A 168 -6.13 -9.04 -12.09
C ASP A 168 -4.61 -9.25 -11.93
N ALA A 169 -3.98 -9.71 -13.01
CA ALA A 169 -2.58 -10.10 -13.01
C ALA A 169 -1.63 -8.93 -12.68
N ALA A 170 -1.95 -7.70 -13.10
CA ALA A 170 -1.12 -6.52 -12.84
C ALA A 170 -1.15 -6.19 -11.34
N TRP A 171 -2.33 -6.27 -10.72
CA TRP A 171 -2.46 -6.05 -9.28
C TRP A 171 -1.87 -7.18 -8.44
N GLU A 172 -1.95 -8.43 -8.88
CA GLU A 172 -1.41 -9.57 -8.13
C GLU A 172 0.12 -9.75 -8.29
N GLN A 173 0.67 -9.47 -9.47
CA GLN A 173 2.06 -9.76 -9.80
C GLN A 173 2.90 -8.51 -10.06
N GLY A 174 2.29 -7.45 -10.58
CA GLY A 174 3.00 -6.27 -11.05
C GLY A 174 3.82 -6.54 -12.33
N PRO A 175 4.49 -5.51 -12.87
CA PRO A 175 4.50 -4.14 -12.36
C PRO A 175 3.17 -3.41 -12.59
N LEU A 176 2.94 -2.32 -11.84
CA LEU A 176 1.72 -1.51 -11.97
C LEU A 176 2.05 -0.07 -12.45
N SER A 177 1.32 0.41 -13.45
CA SER A 177 1.35 1.81 -13.88
C SER A 177 0.52 2.72 -12.96
N ILE A 178 0.80 4.03 -13.00
CA ILE A 178 -0.01 5.03 -12.27
C ILE A 178 -1.47 5.00 -12.74
N SER A 179 -1.72 4.86 -14.05
CA SER A 179 -3.08 4.83 -14.59
C SER A 179 -3.88 3.62 -14.10
N GLU A 180 -3.26 2.44 -14.03
CA GLU A 180 -3.91 1.23 -13.49
C GLU A 180 -4.16 1.36 -11.98
N PHE A 181 -3.25 2.02 -11.25
CA PHE A 181 -3.47 2.34 -9.85
C PHE A 181 -4.70 3.25 -9.70
N ASP A 182 -4.70 4.37 -10.40
CA ASP A 182 -5.71 5.42 -10.28
C ASP A 182 -7.10 4.92 -10.73
N SER A 183 -7.18 4.08 -11.77
CA SER A 183 -8.46 3.51 -12.22
C SER A 183 -9.13 2.61 -11.19
N VAL A 184 -8.36 1.83 -10.44
CA VAL A 184 -8.87 0.90 -9.41
C VAL A 184 -9.04 1.59 -8.07
N TRP A 185 -8.19 2.55 -7.75
CA TRP A 185 -8.42 3.46 -6.63
C TRP A 185 -9.73 4.23 -6.83
N GLY A 186 -10.10 4.50 -8.07
CA GLY A 186 -11.25 5.32 -8.45
C GLY A 186 -10.98 6.78 -8.16
N ASP A 187 -11.97 7.64 -8.44
CA ASP A 187 -11.88 9.05 -8.07
C ASP A 187 -11.54 9.13 -6.58
N LEU A 188 -10.41 9.76 -6.26
CA LEU A 188 -10.14 10.24 -4.90
C LEU A 188 -11.39 11.02 -4.51
N PRO A 189 -12.04 10.72 -3.37
CA PRO A 189 -13.22 11.47 -3.01
C PRO A 189 -12.70 12.84 -2.61
N ASP A 190 -12.71 13.79 -3.55
CA ASP A 190 -12.50 15.18 -3.21
C ASP A 190 -13.63 15.65 -2.28
N GLU A 191 -14.81 15.00 -2.33
CA GLU A 191 -15.91 15.26 -1.41
C GLU A 191 -16.60 13.97 -0.94
N LYS A 192 -17.02 13.95 0.33
CA LYS A 192 -17.98 12.95 0.81
C LYS A 192 -19.23 13.06 -0.05
N PRO A 193 -19.86 11.94 -0.47
CA PRO A 193 -21.15 11.99 -1.15
C PRO A 193 -22.10 12.87 -0.35
N THR A 194 -22.59 13.93 -1.00
CA THR A 194 -23.57 14.83 -0.41
C THR A 194 -24.94 14.15 -0.43
N LEU A 195 -25.90 14.68 0.33
CA LEU A 195 -27.29 14.24 0.23
C LEU A 195 -27.83 14.40 -1.21
N ALA A 196 -27.33 15.38 -1.96
CA ALA A 196 -27.72 15.59 -3.35
C ALA A 196 -27.23 14.47 -4.28
N ASP A 197 -26.03 13.93 -4.04
CA ASP A 197 -25.51 12.79 -4.81
C ASP A 197 -26.30 11.51 -4.54
N VAL A 198 -26.73 11.32 -3.29
CA VAL A 198 -27.62 10.23 -2.87
C VAL A 198 -28.98 10.35 -3.54
N ASP A 199 -29.58 11.55 -3.53
CA ASP A 199 -30.86 11.80 -4.18
C ASP A 199 -30.80 11.60 -5.70
N ALA A 200 -29.73 12.06 -6.35
CA ALA A 200 -29.52 11.87 -7.79
C ALA A 200 -29.38 10.39 -8.15
N ALA A 201 -28.69 9.59 -7.34
CA ALA A 201 -28.54 8.15 -7.55
C ALA A 201 -29.87 7.40 -7.38
N ILE A 202 -30.69 7.78 -6.40
CA ILE A 202 -32.03 7.21 -6.15
C ILE A 202 -32.94 7.51 -7.35
N GLN A 203 -32.96 8.75 -7.83
CA GLN A 203 -33.76 9.16 -8.99
C GLN A 203 -33.32 8.47 -10.27
N LYS A 204 -32.01 8.27 -10.49
CA LYS A 204 -31.48 7.56 -11.66
C LYS A 204 -31.95 6.11 -11.73
N GLN A 205 -32.23 5.48 -10.59
CA GLN A 205 -32.79 4.13 -10.51
C GLN A 205 -34.32 4.10 -10.59
N GLY A 206 -34.98 5.26 -10.75
CA GLY A 206 -36.44 5.36 -10.78
C GLY A 206 -37.09 5.00 -9.44
N LEU A 207 -36.34 5.07 -8.34
CA LEU A 207 -36.84 4.74 -7.01
C LEU A 207 -37.27 6.02 -6.27
N SER A 208 -38.23 5.89 -5.35
CA SER A 208 -38.49 6.91 -4.35
C SER A 208 -37.48 6.79 -3.20
N PHE A 209 -37.29 7.87 -2.45
CA PHE A 209 -36.40 7.87 -1.28
C PHE A 209 -36.85 6.85 -0.22
N GLU A 210 -38.16 6.72 0.01
CA GLU A 210 -38.74 5.72 0.92
C GLU A 210 -38.46 4.29 0.45
N GLU A 211 -38.59 4.00 -0.84
CA GLU A 211 -38.31 2.68 -1.41
C GLU A 211 -36.82 2.34 -1.33
N ALA A 212 -35.94 3.31 -1.54
CA ALA A 212 -34.50 3.15 -1.36
C ALA A 212 -34.15 2.80 0.11
N ILE A 213 -34.77 3.50 1.08
CA ILE A 213 -34.59 3.20 2.51
C ILE A 213 -35.13 1.82 2.87
N ARG A 214 -36.31 1.45 2.37
CA ARG A 214 -36.95 0.15 2.59
C ARG A 214 -36.03 -0.99 2.16
N ARG A 215 -35.45 -0.88 0.96
CA ARG A 215 -34.46 -1.85 0.45
C ARG A 215 -33.19 -1.92 1.26
N ILE A 216 -32.66 -0.78 1.73
CA ILE A 216 -31.47 -0.76 2.59
C ILE A 216 -31.75 -1.43 3.94
N ARG A 217 -32.97 -1.28 4.46
CA ARG A 217 -33.42 -1.92 5.71
C ARG A 217 -33.80 -3.39 5.55
N GLY A 218 -33.94 -3.88 4.32
CA GLY A 218 -34.35 -5.25 4.02
C GLY A 218 -35.85 -5.51 4.23
N GLU A 219 -36.67 -4.45 4.14
CA GLU A 219 -38.15 -4.46 4.17
C GLU A 219 -38.74 -4.48 2.74
#